data_AF-A0A919ZKM7-F1
#
_entry.id   AF-A0A919ZKM7-F1
#
_cell.length_a   1.000
_cell.length_b   1.000
_cell.length_c   1.000
_cell.angle_alpha   90.00
_cell.angle_beta   90.00
_cell.angle_gamma   90.00
#
_symmetry.space_group_name_H-M   'P 1'
#
loop_
_entity.id
_entity.type
_entity.pdbx_description
1 polymer ?
#
loop_
_entity_poly.entity_id
_entity_poly.type
_entity_poly.pdbx_seq_one_letter_code
_entity_poly.pdbx_strand_id
1 'polypeptide(L)'
;MKCRTWIDNPSYQKLGEFDKSREYISFYANLDWLTDSSETSKYIIDSFKFFASANELQLDILEGKKERLSEYIEFLDKNTDQAIPGLINILRSANKFDYNVDSVVDHLSRNVKDDYAVYTDKVRASQYLSYQYQLALYNHKKMDHKTAIDITLHILVAADKLSNDKYFKKAVSLFEILRSFGSVSQLKTCYDILNNIIMKGDLPNEKGHSFNHHGVGSITAYN
;
A
#
# COMPACT_ATOMS: atom_id res chain seq x y z
N MET A 1 -11.48 24.22 17.36
CA MET A 1 -11.53 24.19 15.87
C MET A 1 -10.25 23.66 15.20
N LYS A 2 -9.07 23.67 15.86
CA LYS A 2 -7.79 23.23 15.27
C LYS A 2 -7.34 21.78 15.56
N CYS A 3 -8.04 20.97 16.36
CA CYS A 3 -7.73 19.52 16.45
C CYS A 3 -8.26 18.72 15.26
N ARG A 4 -9.15 19.31 14.44
CA ARG A 4 -9.73 18.67 13.24
C ARG A 4 -8.75 18.70 12.06
N THR A 5 -7.85 19.68 12.00
CA THR A 5 -6.87 19.89 10.92
C THR A 5 -5.84 18.76 10.78
N TRP A 6 -5.54 18.06 11.88
CA TRP A 6 -4.63 16.91 11.90
C TRP A 6 -5.24 15.63 11.30
N ILE A 7 -6.56 15.49 11.39
CA ILE A 7 -7.30 14.34 10.85
C ILE A 7 -7.58 14.51 9.35
N ASP A 8 -7.73 15.76 8.91
CA ASP A 8 -8.13 16.09 7.53
C ASP A 8 -6.95 16.07 6.54
N ASN A 9 -5.71 16.33 6.99
CA ASN A 9 -4.53 16.31 6.11
C ASN A 9 -4.35 14.95 5.39
N PRO A 10 -4.36 13.79 6.08
CA PRO A 10 -4.34 12.49 5.41
C PRO A 10 -5.48 12.27 4.41
N SER A 11 -6.60 12.99 4.55
CA SER A 11 -7.76 12.89 3.67
C SER A 11 -7.53 13.65 2.36
N TYR A 12 -7.06 14.91 2.41
CA TYR A 12 -6.71 15.68 1.21
C TYR A 12 -5.54 15.07 0.44
N GLN A 13 -4.54 14.52 1.15
CA GLN A 13 -3.46 13.74 0.54
C GLN A 13 -3.97 12.55 -0.27
N LYS A 14 -4.96 11.82 0.25
CA LYS A 14 -5.57 10.69 -0.44
C LYS A 14 -6.36 11.12 -1.68
N LEU A 15 -6.95 12.32 -1.65
CA LEU A 15 -7.68 12.92 -2.77
C LEU A 15 -6.75 13.58 -3.81
N GLY A 16 -5.46 13.75 -3.50
CA GLY A 16 -4.50 14.42 -4.39
C GLY A 16 -4.60 15.95 -4.36
N GLU A 17 -5.32 16.52 -3.39
CA GLU A 17 -5.46 17.97 -3.21
C GLU A 17 -4.29 18.51 -2.37
N PHE A 18 -3.08 18.49 -2.97
CA PHE A 18 -1.85 18.79 -2.25
C PHE A 18 -1.75 20.24 -1.78
N ASP A 19 -2.26 21.21 -2.55
CA ASP A 19 -2.28 22.62 -2.14
C ASP A 19 -3.07 22.82 -0.84
N LYS A 20 -4.26 22.21 -0.75
CA LYS A 20 -5.05 22.24 0.50
C LYS A 20 -4.30 21.53 1.62
N SER A 21 -3.69 20.37 1.35
CA SER A 21 -2.88 19.69 2.36
C SER A 21 -1.76 20.59 2.91
N ARG A 22 -1.04 21.33 2.05
CA ARG A 22 -0.03 22.33 2.46
C ARG A 22 -0.63 23.47 3.27
N GLU A 23 -1.79 23.98 2.89
CA GLU A 23 -2.51 24.99 3.67
C GLU A 23 -2.76 24.50 5.10
N TYR A 24 -3.25 23.27 5.26
CA TYR A 24 -3.46 22.67 6.58
C TYR A 24 -2.15 22.45 7.34
N ILE A 25 -1.05 22.09 6.67
CA ILE A 25 0.28 21.99 7.29
C ILE A 25 0.71 23.34 7.87
N SER A 26 0.51 24.42 7.12
CA SER A 26 0.92 25.77 7.54
C SER A 26 0.32 26.18 8.90
N PHE A 27 -0.89 25.72 9.24
CA PHE A 27 -1.56 26.07 10.50
C PHE A 27 -0.91 25.50 11.76
N TYR A 28 -0.09 24.45 11.63
CA TYR A 28 0.66 23.88 12.74
C TYR A 28 2.19 23.88 12.51
N ALA A 29 2.65 24.33 11.35
CA ALA A 29 4.07 24.57 11.08
C ALA A 29 4.63 25.76 11.88
N ASN A 30 3.79 26.78 12.13
CA ASN A 30 4.14 27.90 13.00
C ASN A 30 3.14 28.02 14.16
N LEU A 31 3.64 27.79 15.38
CA LEU A 31 2.88 27.90 16.62
C LEU A 31 3.40 29.03 17.52
N ASP A 32 4.12 30.00 16.97
CA ASP A 32 4.71 31.12 17.73
C ASP A 32 3.65 32.04 18.37
N TRP A 33 2.37 31.88 18.02
CA TRP A 33 1.23 32.52 18.67
C TRP A 33 0.94 31.96 20.07
N LEU A 34 1.49 30.79 20.43
CA LEU A 34 1.41 30.26 21.79
C LEU A 34 2.35 31.05 22.70
N THR A 35 1.78 31.81 23.63
CA THR A 35 2.52 32.65 24.56
C THR A 35 3.02 31.90 25.80
N ASP A 36 2.63 30.62 25.97
CA ASP A 36 3.13 29.79 27.07
C ASP A 36 4.58 29.40 26.80
N SER A 37 5.48 29.80 27.71
CA SER A 37 6.90 29.52 27.65
C SER A 37 7.33 28.30 28.49
N SER A 38 6.37 27.53 29.01
CA SER A 38 6.63 26.29 29.74
C SER A 38 7.43 25.29 28.91
N GLU A 39 8.19 24.41 29.56
CA GLU A 39 8.92 23.33 28.88
C GLU A 39 7.97 22.42 28.09
N THR A 40 6.78 22.15 28.65
CA THR A 40 5.72 21.41 27.97
C THR A 40 5.29 22.10 26.68
N SER A 41 5.08 23.42 26.70
CA SER A 41 4.73 24.19 25.51
C SER A 41 5.82 24.14 24.44
N LYS A 42 7.10 24.30 24.82
CA LYS A 42 8.24 24.17 23.90
C LYS A 42 8.28 22.79 23.25
N TYR A 43 8.17 21.72 24.04
CA TYR A 43 8.13 20.35 23.53
C TYR A 43 7.00 20.14 22.52
N ILE A 44 5.80 20.67 22.81
CA ILE A 44 4.64 20.57 21.92
C ILE A 44 4.90 21.34 20.61
N ILE A 45 5.42 22.56 20.70
CA ILE A 45 5.74 23.39 19.52
C ILE A 45 6.77 22.68 18.63
N ASP A 46 7.84 22.17 19.21
CA ASP A 46 8.89 21.47 18.48
C ASP A 46 8.37 20.18 17.82
N SER A 47 7.49 19.45 18.52
CA SER A 47 6.82 18.27 17.96
C SER A 47 5.96 18.62 16.74
N PHE A 48 5.14 19.67 16.81
CA PHE A 48 4.32 20.09 15.68
C PHE A 48 5.16 20.62 14.51
N LYS A 49 6.26 21.34 14.78
CA LYS A 49 7.22 21.77 13.75
C LYS A 49 7.82 20.56 13.03
N PHE A 50 8.27 19.55 13.78
CA PHE A 50 8.78 18.30 13.23
C PHE A 50 7.73 17.60 12.35
N PHE A 51 6.50 17.47 12.84
CA PHE A 51 5.43 16.85 12.08
C PHE A 51 5.05 17.63 10.81
N ALA A 52 5.12 18.96 10.85
CA ALA A 52 4.87 19.79 9.68
C ALA A 52 5.92 19.51 8.60
N SER A 53 7.20 19.54 8.96
CA SER A 53 8.30 19.24 8.04
C SER A 53 8.19 17.82 7.45
N ALA A 54 7.86 16.82 8.27
CA ALA A 54 7.65 15.45 7.81
C ALA A 54 6.49 15.34 6.79
N ASN A 55 5.39 16.03 7.06
CA ASN A 55 4.23 16.04 6.17
C ASN A 55 4.48 16.81 4.87
N GLU A 56 5.24 17.92 4.90
CA GLU A 56 5.66 18.63 3.68
C GLU A 56 6.56 17.75 2.81
N LEU A 57 7.51 17.07 3.43
CA LEU A 57 8.43 16.17 2.75
C LEU A 57 7.66 15.01 2.10
N GLN A 58 6.67 14.44 2.79
CA GLN A 58 5.77 13.45 2.20
C GLN A 58 5.02 14.00 0.97
N LEU A 59 4.51 15.23 1.02
CA LEU A 59 3.82 15.86 -0.11
C LEU A 59 4.76 16.04 -1.30
N ASP A 60 5.98 16.52 -1.07
CA ASP A 60 7.01 16.66 -2.11
C ASP A 60 7.25 15.32 -2.83
N ILE A 61 7.36 14.22 -2.07
CA ILE A 61 7.52 12.89 -2.65
C ILE A 61 6.29 12.50 -3.48
N LEU A 62 5.07 12.69 -2.97
CA LEU A 62 3.84 12.37 -3.70
C LEU A 62 3.62 13.23 -4.96
N GLU A 63 4.25 14.39 -5.03
CA GLU A 63 4.31 15.28 -6.19
C GLU A 63 5.44 14.96 -7.17
N GLY A 64 6.27 13.96 -6.87
CA GLY A 64 7.32 13.47 -7.78
C GLY A 64 8.65 14.22 -7.65
N LYS A 65 8.84 15.03 -6.60
CA LYS A 65 10.09 15.76 -6.35
C LYS A 65 11.19 14.81 -5.86
N LYS A 66 11.81 14.10 -6.81
CA LYS A 66 12.81 13.06 -6.55
C LYS A 66 14.04 13.59 -5.81
N GLU A 67 14.38 14.87 -5.99
CA GLU A 67 15.45 15.56 -5.27
C GLU A 67 15.25 15.57 -3.74
N ARG A 68 14.01 15.41 -3.26
CA ARG A 68 13.67 15.32 -1.84
C ARG A 68 13.73 13.88 -1.30
N LEU A 69 13.94 12.88 -2.16
CA LEU A 69 13.88 11.46 -1.78
C LEU A 69 14.94 11.06 -0.75
N SER A 70 16.16 11.57 -0.87
CA SER A 70 17.24 11.29 0.10
C SER A 70 16.89 11.77 1.50
N GLU A 71 16.37 12.99 1.63
CA GLU A 71 15.92 13.54 2.92
C GLU A 71 14.75 12.74 3.49
N TYR A 72 13.83 12.27 2.63
CA TYR A 72 12.72 11.43 3.08
C TYR A 72 13.19 10.06 3.58
N ILE A 73 14.18 9.45 2.93
CA ILE A 73 14.78 8.19 3.38
C ILE A 73 15.45 8.39 4.75
N GLU A 74 16.22 9.46 4.94
CA GLU A 74 16.84 9.76 6.24
C GLU A 74 15.80 9.97 7.35
N PHE A 75 14.67 10.61 7.03
CA PHE A 75 13.54 10.73 7.95
C PHE A 75 12.98 9.36 8.32
N LEU A 76 12.75 8.47 7.35
CA LEU A 76 12.20 7.13 7.58
C LEU A 76 13.16 6.23 8.38
N ASP A 77 14.47 6.35 8.15
CA ASP A 77 15.48 5.59 8.89
C ASP A 77 15.51 5.98 10.38
N LYS A 78 15.22 7.24 10.70
CA LYS A 78 15.10 7.73 12.08
C LYS A 78 13.74 7.40 12.73
N ASN A 79 12.74 7.04 11.94
CA ASN A 79 11.35 6.82 12.37
C ASN A 79 10.83 5.50 11.77
N THR A 80 11.39 4.37 12.19
CA THR A 80 11.13 3.06 11.56
C THR A 80 9.67 2.59 11.66
N ASP A 81 8.89 3.13 12.59
CA ASP A 81 7.43 2.94 12.68
C ASP A 81 6.69 3.52 11.46
N GLN A 82 7.30 4.47 10.75
CA GLN A 82 6.80 5.08 9.52
C GLN A 82 7.24 4.35 8.24
N ALA A 83 7.98 3.24 8.34
CA ALA A 83 8.52 2.53 7.16
C ALA A 83 7.43 2.12 6.16
N ILE A 84 6.33 1.52 6.62
CA ILE A 84 5.23 1.09 5.73
C ILE A 84 4.54 2.31 5.08
N PRO A 85 4.07 3.34 5.82
CA PRO A 85 3.56 4.58 5.22
C PRO A 85 4.54 5.22 4.20
N GLY A 86 5.81 5.30 4.56
CA GLY A 86 6.86 5.85 3.69
C GLY A 86 7.03 5.08 2.39
N LEU A 87 7.14 3.75 2.47
CA LEU A 87 7.20 2.86 1.31
C LEU A 87 5.99 3.01 0.39
N ILE A 88 4.77 3.13 0.95
CA ILE A 88 3.56 3.38 0.16
C ILE A 88 3.71 4.68 -0.64
N ASN A 89 4.16 5.77 -0.01
CA ASN A 89 4.29 7.06 -0.68
C ASN A 89 5.36 7.05 -1.77
N ILE A 90 6.51 6.44 -1.50
CA ILE A 90 7.61 6.27 -2.46
C ILE A 90 7.15 5.46 -3.66
N LEU A 91 6.52 4.29 -3.45
CA LEU A 91 6.02 3.44 -4.53
C LEU A 91 4.89 4.10 -5.31
N ARG A 92 3.97 4.82 -4.66
CA ARG A 92 2.92 5.59 -5.34
C ARG A 92 3.50 6.64 -6.27
N SER A 93 4.53 7.35 -5.81
CA SER A 93 5.19 8.37 -6.60
C SER A 93 5.97 7.75 -7.76
N ALA A 94 6.77 6.70 -7.51
CA ALA A 94 7.46 5.94 -8.54
C ALA A 94 6.49 5.38 -9.60
N ASN A 95 5.35 4.84 -9.17
CA ASN A 95 4.29 4.36 -10.06
C ASN A 95 3.62 5.46 -10.88
N LYS A 96 3.60 6.70 -10.39
CA LYS A 96 2.96 7.83 -11.08
C LYS A 96 3.92 8.54 -12.04
N PHE A 97 5.18 8.69 -11.65
CA PHE A 97 6.18 9.49 -12.36
C PHE A 97 7.28 8.64 -13.03
N ASP A 98 7.15 7.32 -13.01
CA ASP A 98 7.99 6.38 -13.76
C ASP A 98 9.48 6.49 -13.46
N TYR A 99 9.85 6.47 -12.18
CA TYR A 99 11.25 6.44 -11.76
C TYR A 99 11.58 5.22 -10.89
N ASN A 100 12.84 4.77 -10.99
CA ASN A 100 13.33 3.61 -10.25
C ASN A 100 13.56 3.94 -8.76
N VAL A 101 13.08 3.04 -7.90
CA VAL A 101 13.24 3.06 -6.44
C VAL A 101 13.66 1.69 -5.87
N ASP A 102 14.23 0.80 -6.70
CA ASP A 102 14.54 -0.58 -6.30
C ASP A 102 15.44 -0.62 -5.06
N SER A 103 16.56 0.12 -5.08
CA SER A 103 17.49 0.19 -3.95
C SER A 103 16.86 0.77 -2.67
N VAL A 104 15.91 1.70 -2.84
CA VAL A 104 15.20 2.34 -1.72
C VAL A 104 14.21 1.37 -1.09
N VAL A 105 13.49 0.61 -1.92
CA VAL A 105 12.57 -0.43 -1.48
C VAL A 105 13.33 -1.54 -0.77
N ASP A 106 14.44 -2.02 -1.34
CA ASP A 106 15.29 -3.07 -0.75
C ASP A 106 15.90 -2.65 0.60
N HIS A 107 16.17 -1.36 0.79
CA HIS A 107 16.65 -0.82 2.05
C HIS A 107 15.54 -0.74 3.11
N LEU A 108 14.45 -0.03 2.79
CA LEU A 108 13.39 0.27 3.76
C LEU A 108 12.52 -0.95 4.10
N SER A 109 12.38 -1.91 3.17
CA SER A 109 11.59 -3.14 3.39
C SER A 109 12.17 -4.04 4.49
N ARG A 110 13.46 -3.89 4.85
CA ARG A 110 14.06 -4.63 5.99
C ARG A 110 13.41 -4.30 7.33
N ASN A 111 12.76 -3.14 7.42
CA ASN A 111 11.99 -2.73 8.59
C ASN A 111 10.53 -3.21 8.56
N VAL A 112 10.12 -3.93 7.51
CA VAL A 112 8.78 -4.48 7.33
C VAL A 112 8.81 -5.98 7.66
N LYS A 113 7.86 -6.44 8.46
CA LYS A 113 7.71 -7.87 8.73
C LYS A 113 6.95 -8.52 7.57
N ASP A 114 7.50 -9.61 7.05
CA ASP A 114 6.89 -10.35 5.93
C ASP A 114 5.63 -11.11 6.34
N ASP A 115 5.56 -11.56 7.60
CA ASP A 115 4.40 -12.27 8.12
C ASP A 115 3.22 -11.31 8.36
N TYR A 116 2.19 -11.44 7.54
CA TYR A 116 0.98 -10.63 7.64
C TYR A 116 0.22 -10.84 8.95
N ALA A 117 0.40 -11.99 9.63
CA ALA A 117 -0.30 -12.32 10.86
C ALA A 117 0.12 -11.41 12.03
N VAL A 118 1.28 -10.75 11.93
CA VAL A 118 1.76 -9.79 12.94
C VAL A 118 0.96 -8.48 12.92
N TYR A 119 0.28 -8.15 11.82
CA TYR A 119 -0.54 -6.94 11.71
C TYR A 119 -1.97 -7.21 12.18
N THR A 120 -2.14 -7.39 13.49
CA THR A 120 -3.44 -7.69 14.11
C THR A 120 -4.39 -6.50 14.16
N ASP A 121 -3.86 -5.27 14.14
CA ASP A 121 -4.65 -4.05 14.04
C ASP A 121 -5.14 -3.82 12.60
N LYS A 122 -6.42 -3.48 12.44
CA LYS A 122 -7.06 -3.29 11.13
C LYS A 122 -6.41 -2.20 10.28
N VAL A 123 -5.91 -1.13 10.91
CA VAL A 123 -5.26 -0.02 10.21
C VAL A 123 -3.91 -0.49 9.68
N ARG A 124 -3.09 -1.11 10.54
CA ARG A 124 -1.78 -1.66 10.15
C ARG A 124 -1.89 -2.76 9.11
N ALA A 125 -2.85 -3.67 9.25
CA ALA A 125 -3.18 -4.68 8.24
C ALA A 125 -3.50 -4.04 6.88
N SER A 126 -4.32 -3.00 6.88
CA SER A 126 -4.68 -2.27 5.66
C SER A 126 -3.49 -1.53 5.05
N GLN A 127 -2.59 -0.99 5.87
CA GLN A 127 -1.35 -0.34 5.41
C GLN A 127 -0.40 -1.37 4.79
N TYR A 128 -0.19 -2.52 5.43
CA TYR A 128 0.63 -3.59 4.89
C TYR A 128 0.12 -4.07 3.52
N LEU A 129 -1.18 -4.34 3.39
CA LEU A 129 -1.78 -4.73 2.11
C LEU A 129 -1.69 -3.60 1.06
N SER A 130 -1.78 -2.34 1.49
CA SER A 130 -1.56 -1.18 0.63
C SER A 130 -0.14 -1.13 0.08
N TYR A 131 0.86 -1.37 0.94
CA TYR A 131 2.27 -1.41 0.55
C TYR A 131 2.51 -2.51 -0.48
N GLN A 132 2.10 -3.75 -0.18
CA GLN A 132 2.24 -4.88 -1.08
C GLN A 132 1.56 -4.61 -2.43
N TYR A 133 0.36 -4.01 -2.42
CA TYR A 133 -0.35 -3.66 -3.65
C TYR A 133 0.41 -2.63 -4.51
N GLN A 134 0.97 -1.58 -3.90
CA GLN A 134 1.78 -0.60 -4.63
C GLN A 134 3.07 -1.22 -5.17
N LEU A 135 3.66 -2.16 -4.42
CA LEU A 135 4.86 -2.89 -4.83
C LEU A 135 4.57 -3.81 -6.03
N ALA A 136 3.43 -4.51 -6.03
CA ALA A 136 3.00 -5.32 -7.17
C ALA A 136 2.78 -4.48 -8.42
N LEU A 137 2.12 -3.32 -8.29
CA LEU A 137 1.96 -2.37 -9.40
C LEU A 137 3.30 -1.88 -9.94
N TYR A 138 4.24 -1.56 -9.06
CA TYR A 138 5.58 -1.10 -9.44
C TYR A 138 6.36 -2.17 -10.19
N ASN A 139 6.35 -3.42 -9.69
CA ASN A 139 6.97 -4.55 -10.39
C ASN A 139 6.30 -4.81 -11.75
N HIS A 140 4.98 -4.67 -11.84
CA HIS A 140 4.28 -4.77 -13.11
C HIS A 140 4.71 -3.69 -14.11
N LYS A 141 4.78 -2.42 -13.70
CA LYS A 141 5.19 -1.30 -14.60
C LYS A 141 6.61 -1.46 -15.12
N LYS A 142 7.51 -2.07 -14.34
CA LYS A 142 8.89 -2.38 -14.77
C LYS A 142 9.03 -3.72 -15.50
N MET A 143 7.92 -4.33 -15.91
CA MET A 143 7.86 -5.61 -16.65
C MET A 143 8.33 -6.84 -15.86
N ASP A 144 8.50 -6.72 -14.53
CA ASP A 144 8.74 -7.87 -13.66
C ASP A 144 7.40 -8.51 -13.24
N HIS A 145 6.72 -9.11 -14.22
CA HIS A 145 5.41 -9.71 -14.04
C HIS A 145 5.43 -10.90 -13.08
N LYS A 146 6.54 -11.64 -13.03
CA LYS A 146 6.67 -12.78 -12.13
C LYS A 146 6.54 -12.33 -10.68
N THR A 147 7.36 -11.36 -10.27
CA THR A 147 7.31 -10.80 -8.92
C THR A 147 5.97 -10.13 -8.63
N ALA A 148 5.42 -9.39 -9.60
CA ALA A 148 4.10 -8.76 -9.45
C ALA A 148 2.98 -9.79 -9.15
N ILE A 149 2.99 -10.93 -9.83
CA ILE A 149 2.01 -12.01 -9.62
C ILE A 149 2.20 -12.66 -8.26
N ASP A 150 3.44 -12.99 -7.87
CA ASP A 150 3.72 -13.62 -6.57
C ASP A 150 3.25 -12.74 -5.41
N ILE A 151 3.51 -11.43 -5.47
CA ILE A 151 3.01 -10.46 -4.50
C ILE A 151 1.46 -10.39 -4.55
N THR A 152 0.86 -10.40 -5.73
CA THR A 152 -0.60 -10.34 -5.86
C THR A 152 -1.30 -11.54 -5.23
N LEU A 153 -0.74 -12.75 -5.42
CA LEU A 153 -1.24 -13.98 -4.78
C LEU A 153 -1.08 -13.92 -3.25
N HIS A 154 0.02 -13.36 -2.77
CA HIS A 154 0.22 -13.12 -1.34
C HIS A 154 -0.84 -12.16 -0.77
N ILE A 155 -1.13 -11.04 -1.46
CA ILE A 155 -2.19 -10.11 -1.04
C ILE A 155 -3.54 -10.82 -1.01
N LEU A 156 -3.84 -11.69 -1.97
CA LEU A 156 -5.11 -12.41 -2.04
C LEU A 156 -5.34 -13.26 -0.79
N VAL A 157 -4.33 -14.03 -0.37
CA VAL A 157 -4.37 -14.86 0.84
C VAL A 157 -4.42 -13.98 2.10
N ALA A 158 -3.53 -13.00 2.20
CA ALA A 158 -3.43 -12.14 3.37
C ALA A 158 -4.72 -11.32 3.58
N ALA A 159 -5.34 -10.80 2.51
CA ALA A 159 -6.57 -10.03 2.58
C ALA A 159 -7.77 -10.88 3.02
N ASP A 160 -7.89 -12.13 2.56
CA ASP A 160 -8.89 -13.08 3.05
C ASP A 160 -8.72 -13.32 4.56
N LYS A 161 -7.50 -13.64 4.98
CA LYS A 161 -7.16 -13.91 6.40
C LYS A 161 -7.39 -12.73 7.33
N LEU A 162 -7.16 -11.52 6.83
CA LEU A 162 -7.33 -10.27 7.59
C LEU A 162 -8.74 -9.67 7.42
N SER A 163 -9.65 -10.36 6.72
CA SER A 163 -11.01 -9.90 6.40
C SER A 163 -11.02 -8.50 5.78
N ASN A 164 -10.16 -8.27 4.79
CA ASN A 164 -9.97 -6.99 4.11
C ASN A 164 -10.47 -7.04 2.65
N ASP A 165 -11.79 -6.99 2.48
CA ASP A 165 -12.47 -7.10 1.18
C ASP A 165 -11.98 -6.09 0.15
N LYS A 166 -11.57 -4.89 0.60
CA LYS A 166 -11.04 -3.85 -0.27
C LYS A 166 -9.78 -4.31 -1.01
N TYR A 167 -8.83 -4.88 -0.27
CA TYR A 167 -7.59 -5.36 -0.87
C TYR A 167 -7.74 -6.73 -1.52
N PHE A 168 -8.69 -7.55 -1.06
CA PHE A 168 -9.06 -8.77 -1.76
C PHE A 168 -9.56 -8.47 -3.19
N LYS A 169 -10.54 -7.56 -3.34
CA LYS A 169 -11.05 -7.13 -4.65
C LYS A 169 -9.93 -6.58 -5.54
N LYS A 170 -9.06 -5.75 -4.98
CA LYS A 170 -7.90 -5.20 -5.71
C LYS A 170 -6.93 -6.29 -6.18
N ALA A 171 -6.64 -7.29 -5.34
CA ALA A 171 -5.76 -8.39 -5.70
C ALA A 171 -6.35 -9.25 -6.82
N VAL A 172 -7.65 -9.58 -6.75
CA VAL A 172 -8.36 -10.27 -7.84
C VAL A 172 -8.26 -9.47 -9.15
N SER A 173 -8.60 -8.18 -9.12
CA SER A 173 -8.52 -7.33 -10.31
C SER A 173 -7.10 -7.24 -10.89
N LEU A 174 -6.09 -7.07 -10.03
CA LEU A 174 -4.69 -7.01 -10.47
C LEU A 174 -4.21 -8.35 -11.04
N PHE A 175 -4.62 -9.47 -10.43
CA PHE A 175 -4.28 -10.79 -10.94
C PHE A 175 -4.85 -11.01 -12.33
N GLU A 176 -6.10 -10.61 -12.58
CA GLU A 176 -6.71 -10.74 -13.91
C GLU A 176 -5.98 -9.90 -14.97
N ILE A 177 -5.48 -8.71 -14.62
CA ILE A 177 -4.61 -7.93 -15.51
C ILE A 177 -3.29 -8.67 -15.80
N LEU A 178 -2.73 -9.32 -14.79
CA LEU A 178 -1.45 -10.03 -14.88
C LEU A 178 -1.57 -11.46 -15.45
N ARG A 179 -2.78 -11.98 -15.61
CA ARG A 179 -3.05 -13.40 -15.85
C ARG A 179 -2.36 -13.94 -17.09
N SER A 180 -2.29 -13.16 -18.17
CA SER A 180 -1.63 -13.54 -19.43
C SER A 180 -0.11 -13.71 -19.29
N PHE A 181 0.50 -13.13 -18.26
CA PHE A 181 1.92 -13.24 -17.96
C PHE A 181 2.24 -14.36 -16.96
N GLY A 182 1.22 -15.00 -16.39
CA GLY A 182 1.38 -15.98 -15.32
C GLY A 182 1.94 -17.31 -15.81
N SER A 183 2.89 -17.86 -15.06
CA SER A 183 3.33 -19.24 -15.24
C SER A 183 2.20 -20.23 -14.89
N VAL A 184 2.26 -21.44 -15.43
CA VAL A 184 1.32 -22.52 -15.10
C VAL A 184 1.21 -22.73 -13.59
N SER A 185 2.33 -22.65 -12.86
CA SER A 185 2.35 -22.77 -11.40
C SER A 185 1.57 -21.64 -10.73
N GLN A 186 1.81 -20.38 -11.10
CA GLN A 186 1.12 -19.23 -10.51
C GLN A 186 -0.39 -19.23 -10.81
N LEU A 187 -0.77 -19.61 -12.03
CA LEU A 187 -2.18 -19.76 -12.41
C LEU A 187 -2.86 -20.85 -11.57
N LYS A 188 -2.20 -21.99 -11.37
CA LYS A 188 -2.69 -23.06 -10.51
C LYS A 188 -2.80 -22.60 -9.05
N THR A 189 -1.80 -21.90 -8.54
CA THR A 189 -1.83 -21.35 -7.17
C THR A 189 -3.02 -20.42 -6.97
N CYS A 190 -3.31 -19.52 -7.93
CA CYS A 190 -4.49 -18.67 -7.86
C CYS A 190 -5.78 -19.48 -7.79
N TYR A 191 -5.93 -20.46 -8.68
CA TYR A 191 -7.09 -21.36 -8.72
C TYR A 191 -7.28 -22.08 -7.37
N ASP A 192 -6.21 -22.65 -6.83
CA ASP A 192 -6.23 -23.34 -5.54
C ASP A 192 -6.62 -22.39 -4.39
N ILE A 193 -6.10 -21.15 -4.38
CA ILE A 193 -6.47 -20.13 -3.36
C ILE A 193 -7.96 -19.81 -3.45
N LEU A 194 -8.46 -19.44 -4.63
CA LEU A 194 -9.86 -19.03 -4.81
C LEU A 194 -10.84 -20.16 -4.50
N ASN A 195 -10.54 -21.39 -4.95
CA ASN A 195 -11.34 -22.56 -4.61
C ASN A 195 -11.39 -22.78 -3.10
N ASN A 196 -10.24 -22.73 -2.41
CA ASN A 196 -10.21 -22.91 -0.95
C ASN A 196 -11.03 -21.86 -0.20
N ILE A 197 -11.12 -20.63 -0.72
CA ILE A 197 -11.95 -19.57 -0.14
C ILE A 197 -13.43 -19.86 -0.39
N ILE A 198 -13.83 -20.22 -1.61
CA ILE A 198 -15.21 -20.57 -1.96
C ILE A 198 -15.70 -21.78 -1.15
N MET A 199 -14.88 -22.84 -1.04
CA MET A 199 -15.23 -24.05 -0.27
C MET A 199 -15.44 -23.76 1.22
N LYS A 200 -14.79 -22.72 1.78
CA LYS A 200 -14.98 -22.28 3.16
C LYS A 200 -16.20 -21.38 3.35
N GLY A 201 -16.57 -20.61 2.32
CA GLY A 201 -17.66 -19.64 2.35
C GLY A 201 -19.05 -20.26 2.41
N ASP A 202 -19.37 -21.19 1.49
CA ASP A 202 -20.78 -21.58 1.25
C ASP A 202 -21.05 -23.08 1.00
N LEU A 203 -20.03 -23.92 0.74
CA LEU A 203 -20.27 -25.31 0.32
C LEU A 203 -20.59 -26.37 1.39
N PRO A 204 -20.46 -26.15 2.72
CA PRO A 204 -21.00 -27.10 3.70
C PRO A 204 -22.54 -27.07 3.79
N ASN A 205 -23.18 -25.96 3.42
CA ASN A 205 -24.63 -25.78 3.53
C ASN A 205 -25.39 -25.98 2.22
N GLU A 206 -24.72 -25.95 1.07
CA GLU A 206 -25.30 -26.33 -0.21
C GLU A 206 -24.85 -27.74 -0.61
N LYS A 207 -25.46 -28.76 0.01
CA LYS A 207 -25.45 -30.11 -0.55
C LYS A 207 -26.15 -30.06 -1.90
N GLY A 208 -25.42 -30.09 -3.02
CA GLY A 208 -26.08 -30.40 -4.29
C GLY A 208 -25.32 -30.33 -5.59
N HIS A 209 -24.30 -29.48 -5.78
CA HIS A 209 -23.76 -29.28 -7.13
C HIS A 209 -22.23 -29.30 -7.20
N SER A 210 -21.69 -30.49 -7.49
CA SER A 210 -20.33 -30.63 -7.98
C SER A 210 -20.19 -29.95 -9.34
N PHE A 211 -19.41 -28.88 -9.44
CA PHE A 211 -18.93 -28.38 -10.72
C PHE A 211 -17.80 -29.28 -11.22
N ASN A 212 -18.16 -30.47 -11.71
CA ASN A 212 -17.27 -31.27 -12.54
C ASN A 212 -17.33 -30.71 -13.96
N HIS A 213 -16.32 -29.94 -14.37
CA HIS A 213 -16.14 -29.64 -15.77
C HIS A 213 -15.34 -30.79 -16.41
N HIS A 214 -16.05 -31.68 -17.10
CA HIS A 214 -15.51 -32.57 -18.12
C HIS A 214 -16.05 -32.14 -19.48
N GLY A 215 -15.18 -32.12 -20.49
CA GLY A 215 -15.47 -31.76 -21.88
C GLY A 215 -14.52 -30.64 -22.34
N VAL A 216 -13.34 -30.92 -22.87
CA VAL A 216 -13.09 -31.33 -24.28
C VAL A 216 -13.82 -30.41 -25.25
N GLY A 217 -13.05 -29.49 -25.83
CA GLY A 217 -13.46 -28.62 -26.92
C GLY A 217 -12.23 -28.20 -27.69
N SER A 218 -11.70 -29.10 -28.51
CA SER A 218 -10.71 -28.80 -29.55
C SER A 218 -11.33 -27.81 -30.53
N ILE A 219 -10.69 -26.66 -30.72
CA ILE A 219 -10.91 -25.82 -31.90
C ILE A 219 -9.56 -25.68 -32.59
N THR A 220 -9.33 -26.58 -33.55
CA THR A 220 -8.41 -26.38 -34.66
C THR A 220 -9.15 -25.63 -35.76
N ALA A 221 -8.74 -24.41 -36.07
CA ALA A 221 -8.97 -23.78 -37.37
C ALA A 221 -8.07 -22.55 -37.53
N TYR A 222 -6.94 -22.70 -38.22
CA TYR A 222 -6.40 -21.67 -39.12
C TYR A 222 -5.70 -22.37 -40.28
N ASN A 223 -6.33 -22.30 -41.45
CA ASN A 223 -5.66 -22.11 -42.74
C ASN A 223 -5.96 -20.67 -43.14
#